data_AF-A0A2T9JB46-F1
#
_entry.id   AF-A0A2T9JB46-F1
#
_cell.length_a   1.000
_cell.length_b   1.000
_cell.length_c   1.000
_cell.angle_alpha   90.00
_cell.angle_beta   90.00
_cell.angle_gamma   90.00
#
_symmetry.space_group_name_H-M   'P 1'
#
loop_
_entity.id
_entity.type
_entity.pdbx_description
1 polymer ?
#
loop_
_entity_poly.entity_id
_entity_poly.type
_entity_poly.pdbx_seq_one_letter_code
_entity_poly.pdbx_strand_id
1 'polypeptide(L)'
;MECGLRILFVLDAAKAKPCDLQRLIAYDYLLVHSGDVEGPVSLHPAVPFRGGEMLVKRDVLKAGLDQMFSKELLDKRFDANGISYCGTPLTTAFIDLMANDYSRELRSRAHWVVERFSALSDHELSTFMDENLGRWGAEFDRFTALNDLEL
;
A
#
# COMPACT_ATOMS: atom_id res chain seq x y z
N MET A 1 10.92 4.36 -5.34
CA MET A 1 11.14 3.16 -6.18
C MET A 1 10.59 1.90 -5.52
N GLU A 2 11.06 1.51 -4.33
CA GLU A 2 10.62 0.27 -3.66
C GLU A 2 9.10 0.17 -3.44
N CYS A 3 8.45 1.21 -2.91
CA CYS A 3 6.99 1.17 -2.68
C CYS A 3 6.19 0.98 -3.98
N GLY A 4 6.61 1.62 -5.07
CA GLY A 4 5.98 1.44 -6.39
C GLY A 4 6.07 -0.01 -6.87
N LEU A 5 7.24 -0.64 -6.70
CA LEU A 5 7.46 -2.04 -7.01
C LEU A 5 6.57 -2.97 -6.17
N ARG A 6 6.50 -2.76 -4.86
CA ARG A 6 5.63 -3.54 -3.96
C ARG A 6 4.16 -3.43 -4.35
N ILE A 7 3.70 -2.23 -4.73
CA ILE A 7 2.32 -2.03 -5.17
C ILE A 7 1.99 -2.78 -6.46
N LEU A 8 2.95 -3.03 -7.35
CA LEU A 8 2.67 -3.87 -8.53
C LEU A 8 2.18 -5.26 -8.12
N PHE A 9 2.75 -5.87 -7.07
CA PHE A 9 2.26 -7.16 -6.55
C PHE A 9 0.83 -7.07 -6.02
N VAL A 10 0.48 -5.96 -5.37
CA VAL A 10 -0.88 -5.70 -4.88
C VAL A 10 -1.86 -5.53 -6.05
N LEU A 11 -1.49 -4.77 -7.08
CA LEU A 11 -2.32 -4.53 -8.25
C LEU A 11 -2.50 -5.80 -9.11
N ASP A 12 -1.47 -6.63 -9.20
CA ASP A 12 -1.53 -7.96 -9.83
C ASP A 12 -2.51 -8.89 -9.08
N ALA A 13 -2.37 -8.96 -7.75
CA ALA A 13 -3.27 -9.73 -6.90
C ALA A 13 -4.73 -9.24 -6.96
N ALA A 14 -4.96 -7.94 -7.18
CA ALA A 14 -6.28 -7.32 -7.32
C ALA A 14 -7.00 -7.64 -8.64
N LYS A 15 -6.36 -8.34 -9.60
CA LYS A 15 -6.97 -8.83 -10.86
C LYS A 15 -7.81 -7.76 -11.58
N ALA A 16 -7.19 -6.60 -11.83
CA ALA A 16 -7.78 -5.43 -12.49
C ALA A 16 -8.88 -4.67 -11.71
N LYS A 17 -9.15 -5.01 -10.45
CA LYS A 17 -9.97 -4.16 -9.56
C LYS A 17 -9.23 -2.85 -9.31
N PRO A 18 -9.79 -1.69 -9.67
CA PRO A 18 -9.15 -0.41 -9.41
C PRO A 18 -9.05 -0.14 -7.91
N CYS A 19 -7.92 0.38 -7.46
CA CYS A 19 -7.69 0.80 -6.08
C CYS A 19 -7.35 2.28 -6.04
N ASP A 20 -7.96 3.05 -5.13
CA ASP A 20 -7.56 4.45 -4.93
C ASP A 20 -6.22 4.55 -4.17
N LEU A 21 -5.69 5.77 -4.08
CA LEU A 21 -4.41 5.99 -3.39
C LEU A 21 -4.46 5.62 -1.91
N GLN A 22 -5.59 5.82 -1.21
CA GLN A 22 -5.68 5.54 0.22
C GLN A 22 -5.68 4.04 0.51
N ARG A 23 -6.46 3.26 -0.25
CA ARG A 23 -6.44 1.80 -0.19
C ARG A 23 -5.05 1.26 -0.49
N LEU A 24 -4.33 1.83 -1.46
CA LEU A 24 -2.96 1.41 -1.76
C LEU A 24 -1.97 1.74 -0.64
N ILE A 25 -2.13 2.87 0.06
CA ILE A 25 -1.33 3.17 1.26
C ILE A 25 -1.57 2.14 2.35
N ALA A 26 -2.84 1.81 2.62
CA ALA A 26 -3.20 0.77 3.58
C ALA A 26 -2.63 -0.60 3.18
N TYR A 27 -2.78 -0.98 1.91
CA TYR A 27 -2.27 -2.25 1.40
C TYR A 27 -0.74 -2.32 1.43
N ASP A 28 -0.01 -1.23 1.12
CA ASP A 28 1.46 -1.21 1.24
C ASP A 28 1.91 -1.46 2.69
N TYR A 29 1.19 -0.89 3.67
CA TYR A 29 1.48 -1.15 5.08
C TYR A 29 1.19 -2.61 5.45
N LEU A 30 -0.02 -3.09 5.17
CA LEU A 30 -0.46 -4.46 5.52
C LEU A 30 0.36 -5.53 4.80
N LEU A 31 0.92 -5.23 3.63
CA LEU A 31 1.77 -6.13 2.85
C LEU A 31 3.09 -6.44 3.57
N VAL A 32 3.72 -5.43 4.18
CA VAL A 32 5.02 -5.60 4.84
C VAL A 32 4.89 -5.89 6.34
N HIS A 33 3.76 -5.49 6.93
CA HIS A 33 3.42 -5.67 8.35
C HIS A 33 2.24 -6.64 8.55
N SER A 34 2.11 -7.68 7.72
CA SER A 34 0.97 -8.61 7.76
C SER A 34 0.76 -9.32 9.11
N GLY A 35 1.82 -9.47 9.92
CA GLY A 35 1.73 -10.08 11.25
C GLY A 35 0.95 -9.23 12.25
N ASP A 36 0.82 -7.92 12.01
CA ASP A 36 0.11 -6.99 12.91
C ASP A 36 -1.42 -7.19 12.87
N VAL A 37 -1.91 -7.96 11.89
CA VAL A 37 -3.34 -8.21 11.60
C VAL A 37 -3.66 -9.69 11.45
N GLU A 38 -3.00 -10.54 12.24
CA GLU A 38 -3.17 -12.01 12.22
C GLU A 38 -2.97 -12.59 10.81
N GLY A 39 -2.03 -12.02 10.06
CA GLY A 39 -1.62 -12.50 8.75
C GLY A 39 -0.33 -13.31 8.78
N PRO A 40 0.27 -13.59 7.60
CA PRO A 40 1.59 -14.18 7.50
C PRO A 40 2.64 -13.38 8.28
N VAL A 41 3.76 -14.02 8.60
CA VAL A 41 4.91 -13.34 9.25
C VAL A 41 5.27 -12.07 8.49
N SER A 42 5.38 -10.93 9.18
CA SER A 42 5.74 -9.65 8.56
C SER A 42 7.06 -9.75 7.80
N LEU A 43 7.15 -9.08 6.64
CA LEU A 43 8.40 -8.96 5.89
C LEU A 43 9.37 -8.01 6.60
N HIS A 44 8.82 -6.99 7.25
CA HIS A 44 9.60 -5.97 7.94
C HIS A 44 9.57 -6.20 9.46
N PRO A 45 10.68 -5.88 10.14
CA PRO A 45 10.80 -6.11 11.57
C PRO A 45 9.93 -5.18 12.42
N ALA A 46 9.73 -5.69 13.63
CA ALA A 46 9.17 -5.17 14.87
C ALA A 46 9.45 -3.71 15.32
N VAL A 47 9.85 -2.73 14.52
CA VAL A 47 10.47 -1.49 15.05
C VAL A 47 9.47 -0.51 15.69
N PRO A 48 9.85 0.29 16.72
CA PRO A 48 9.01 1.35 17.29
C PRO A 48 8.68 2.49 16.31
N PHE A 49 7.61 3.28 16.57
CA PHE A 49 7.22 4.49 15.82
C PHE A 49 6.84 4.31 14.33
N ARG A 50 6.23 3.17 13.96
CA ARG A 50 5.85 2.90 12.55
C ARG A 50 4.72 3.79 12.00
N GLY A 51 4.04 4.54 12.87
CA GLY A 51 3.01 5.51 12.44
C GLY A 51 3.52 6.58 11.50
N GLY A 52 4.77 7.03 11.74
CA GLY A 52 5.46 7.95 10.84
C GLY A 52 5.68 7.38 9.44
N GLU A 53 5.73 6.04 9.28
CA GLU A 53 5.82 5.42 7.97
C GLU A 53 4.58 5.73 7.12
N MET A 54 3.35 5.69 7.66
CA MET A 54 2.15 5.92 6.85
C MET A 54 2.00 7.37 6.35
N LEU A 55 2.37 8.36 7.18
CA LEU A 55 2.29 9.79 6.84
C LEU A 55 3.34 10.20 5.79
N VAL A 56 4.58 9.74 5.93
CA VAL A 56 5.66 10.01 4.97
C VAL A 56 5.47 9.20 3.67
N LYS A 57 4.68 8.12 3.71
CA LYS A 57 4.45 7.24 2.56
C LYS A 57 3.54 7.79 1.48
N ARG A 58 2.61 8.72 1.75
CA ARG A 58 1.66 9.15 0.70
C ARG A 58 2.37 9.68 -0.54
N ASP A 59 3.30 10.61 -0.35
CA ASP A 59 4.04 11.22 -1.46
C ASP A 59 5.04 10.25 -2.08
N VAL A 60 5.68 9.42 -1.26
CA VAL A 60 6.62 8.38 -1.73
C VAL A 60 5.90 7.31 -2.57
N LEU A 61 4.71 6.88 -2.14
CA LEU A 61 3.88 5.93 -2.86
C LEU A 61 3.37 6.54 -4.15
N LYS A 62 2.87 7.79 -4.10
CA LYS A 62 2.43 8.51 -5.29
C LYS A 62 3.57 8.65 -6.31
N ALA A 63 4.77 9.04 -5.88
CA ALA A 63 5.94 9.10 -6.75
C ALA A 63 6.31 7.72 -7.32
N GLY A 64 6.18 6.66 -6.52
CA GLY A 64 6.33 5.28 -6.97
C GLY A 64 5.31 4.87 -8.03
N LEU A 65 4.04 5.20 -7.83
CA LEU A 65 2.96 4.97 -8.79
C LEU A 65 3.20 5.76 -10.09
N ASP A 66 3.63 7.01 -9.99
CA ASP A 66 4.00 7.84 -11.14
C ASP A 66 5.16 7.21 -11.94
N GLN A 67 6.16 6.64 -11.25
CA GLN A 67 7.25 5.88 -11.88
C GLN A 67 6.75 4.61 -12.58
N MET A 68 5.87 3.84 -11.95
CA MET A 68 5.32 2.61 -12.56
C MET A 68 4.42 2.93 -13.76
N PHE A 69 3.62 3.99 -13.67
CA PHE A 69 2.79 4.50 -14.76
C PHE A 69 3.63 4.90 -15.98
N SER A 70 4.75 5.61 -15.77
CA SER A 70 5.67 5.97 -16.87
C SER A 70 6.31 4.78 -17.61
N LYS A 71 6.12 3.56 -17.09
CA LYS A 71 6.60 2.30 -17.68
C LYS A 71 5.46 1.42 -18.18
N GLU A 72 4.22 1.94 -18.19
CA GLU A 72 3.02 1.21 -18.60
C GLU A 72 2.73 -0.02 -17.72
N LEU A 73 3.34 -0.09 -16.54
CA LEU A 73 3.17 -1.19 -15.57
C LEU A 73 1.91 -1.03 -14.72
N LEU A 74 1.21 0.09 -14.83
CA LEU A 74 -0.11 0.32 -14.26
C LEU A 74 -0.80 1.41 -15.07
N ASP A 75 -2.13 1.46 -14.98
CA ASP A 75 -2.96 2.52 -15.54
C ASP A 75 -3.55 3.40 -14.43
N LYS A 76 -3.85 4.65 -14.76
CA LYS A 76 -4.65 5.57 -13.94
C LYS A 76 -6.02 5.75 -14.57
N ARG A 77 -7.07 5.54 -13.79
CA ARG A 77 -8.45 5.82 -14.19
C ARG A 77 -8.95 7.03 -13.41
N PHE A 78 -9.63 7.92 -14.12
CA PHE A 78 -10.22 9.12 -13.56
C PHE A 78 -11.74 8.94 -13.57
N ASP A 79 -12.37 9.09 -12.42
CA ASP A 79 -13.81 9.05 -12.28
C ASP A 79 -14.30 10.15 -11.33
N ALA A 80 -15.61 10.18 -11.06
CA ALA A 80 -16.21 11.19 -10.18
C ALA A 80 -15.70 11.13 -8.73
N ASN A 81 -15.09 10.01 -8.31
CA ASN A 81 -14.55 9.78 -6.99
C ASN A 81 -13.02 10.03 -6.92
N GLY A 82 -12.39 10.37 -8.04
CA GLY A 82 -10.98 10.76 -8.11
C GLY A 82 -10.14 9.87 -9.02
N ILE A 83 -8.94 9.50 -8.55
CA ILE A 83 -7.96 8.71 -9.30
C ILE A 83 -7.87 7.32 -8.68
N SER A 84 -8.07 6.29 -9.51
CA SER A 84 -7.80 4.90 -9.17
C SER A 84 -6.71 4.31 -10.06
N TYR A 85 -6.06 3.27 -9.56
CA TYR A 85 -4.93 2.60 -10.19
C TYR A 85 -5.25 1.13 -10.40
N CYS A 86 -4.87 0.59 -11.55
CA CYS A 86 -4.99 -0.85 -11.85
C CYS A 86 -3.74 -1.35 -12.54
N GLY A 87 -3.41 -2.63 -12.33
CA GLY A 87 -2.38 -3.30 -13.12
C GLY A 87 -2.79 -3.42 -14.59
N THR A 88 -1.81 -3.41 -15.47
CA THR A 88 -1.93 -3.73 -16.91
C THR A 88 -1.47 -5.17 -17.16
N PRO A 89 -1.63 -5.72 -18.38
CA PRO A 89 -1.02 -7.00 -18.73
C PRO A 89 0.51 -7.03 -18.54
N LEU A 90 1.18 -5.87 -18.63
CA LEU A 90 2.63 -5.77 -18.37
C LEU A 90 2.96 -5.91 -16.89
N THR A 91 2.04 -5.61 -15.97
CA THR A 91 2.26 -5.79 -14.52
C THR A 91 2.60 -7.24 -14.20
N THR A 92 1.73 -8.18 -14.61
CA THR A 92 1.92 -9.62 -14.34
C THR A 92 3.21 -10.12 -15.00
N ALA A 93 3.41 -9.79 -16.28
CA ALA A 93 4.62 -10.18 -17.01
C ALA A 93 5.90 -9.67 -16.33
N PHE A 94 5.91 -8.42 -15.86
CA PHE A 94 7.05 -7.84 -15.16
C PHE A 94 7.32 -8.53 -13.81
N ILE A 95 6.27 -8.86 -13.05
CA ILE A 95 6.41 -9.53 -11.75
C ILE A 95 6.87 -10.98 -11.92
N ASP A 96 6.44 -11.67 -12.98
CA ASP A 96 6.88 -13.04 -13.28
C ASP A 96 8.37 -13.13 -13.62
N LEU A 97 9.00 -12.04 -14.08
CA LEU A 97 10.45 -11.97 -14.28
C LEU A 97 11.22 -11.88 -12.94
N MET A 98 10.57 -11.55 -11.83
CA MET A 98 11.22 -11.47 -10.52
C MET A 98 11.20 -12.84 -9.81
N ALA A 99 12.32 -13.56 -9.88
CA ALA A 99 12.45 -14.92 -9.38
C ALA A 99 13.33 -15.06 -8.12
N ASN A 100 13.16 -14.21 -7.11
CA ASN A 100 13.87 -14.31 -5.83
C ASN A 100 12.93 -14.64 -4.66
N ASP A 101 13.48 -15.00 -3.50
CA ASP A 101 12.66 -15.34 -2.31
C ASP A 101 11.79 -14.17 -1.88
N TYR A 102 12.33 -12.96 -1.88
CA TYR A 102 11.58 -11.77 -1.47
C TYR A 102 10.37 -11.48 -2.38
N SER A 103 10.50 -11.66 -3.70
CA SER A 103 9.39 -11.48 -4.64
C SER A 103 8.31 -12.55 -4.47
N ARG A 104 8.69 -13.79 -4.13
CA ARG A 104 7.72 -14.85 -3.79
C ARG A 104 6.93 -14.51 -2.52
N GLU A 105 7.64 -14.08 -1.48
CA GLU A 105 7.03 -13.70 -0.20
C GLU A 105 6.13 -12.46 -0.32
N LEU A 106 6.53 -11.48 -1.15
CA LEU A 106 5.69 -10.33 -1.52
C LEU A 106 4.42 -10.76 -2.25
N ARG A 107 4.53 -11.63 -3.27
CA ARG A 107 3.37 -12.11 -4.03
C ARG A 107 2.39 -12.83 -3.11
N SER A 108 2.87 -13.69 -2.22
CA SER A 108 2.02 -14.40 -1.25
C SER A 108 1.26 -13.44 -0.33
N ARG A 109 1.93 -12.41 0.20
CA ARG A 109 1.28 -11.43 1.09
C ARG A 109 0.36 -10.49 0.33
N ALA A 110 0.68 -10.14 -0.91
CA ALA A 110 -0.20 -9.33 -1.76
C ALA A 110 -1.52 -10.03 -2.01
N HIS A 111 -1.49 -11.33 -2.33
CA HIS A 111 -2.70 -12.14 -2.43
C HIS A 111 -3.47 -12.18 -1.12
N TRP A 112 -2.79 -12.42 0.01
CA TRP A 112 -3.42 -12.43 1.31
C TRP A 112 -4.09 -11.10 1.68
N VAL A 113 -3.42 -9.96 1.46
CA VAL A 113 -3.97 -8.62 1.71
C VAL A 113 -5.21 -8.38 0.86
N VAL A 114 -5.14 -8.65 -0.45
CA VAL A 114 -6.27 -8.44 -1.35
C VAL A 114 -7.43 -9.37 -0.98
N GLU A 115 -7.18 -10.65 -0.72
CA GLU A 115 -8.21 -11.61 -0.33
C GLU A 115 -8.92 -11.18 0.96
N ARG A 116 -8.15 -10.78 1.97
CA ARG A 116 -8.70 -10.41 3.28
C ARG A 116 -9.47 -9.09 3.28
N PHE A 117 -9.01 -8.09 2.52
CA PHE A 117 -9.50 -6.72 2.65
C PHE A 117 -10.26 -6.19 1.42
N SER A 118 -10.32 -6.93 0.30
CA SER A 118 -10.98 -6.43 -0.92
C SER A 118 -12.50 -6.30 -0.80
N ALA A 119 -13.12 -6.99 0.16
CA ALA A 119 -14.55 -6.88 0.44
C ALA A 119 -14.92 -5.61 1.22
N LEU A 120 -13.96 -4.97 1.89
CA LEU A 120 -14.18 -3.73 2.62
C LEU A 120 -14.30 -2.55 1.63
N SER A 121 -15.25 -1.67 1.89
CA SER A 121 -15.28 -0.35 1.28
C SER A 121 -14.05 0.49 1.67
N ASP A 122 -13.78 1.56 0.94
CA ASP A 122 -12.68 2.48 1.28
C ASP A 122 -12.82 3.08 2.67
N HIS A 123 -14.06 3.39 3.08
CA HIS A 123 -14.35 3.89 4.42
C HIS A 123 -14.09 2.84 5.50
N GLU A 124 -14.60 1.62 5.35
CA GLU A 124 -14.38 0.54 6.32
C GLU A 124 -12.91 0.18 6.45
N LEU A 125 -12.16 0.16 5.33
CA LEU A 125 -10.72 -0.07 5.36
C LEU A 125 -9.99 1.07 6.09
N SER A 126 -10.36 2.32 5.86
CA SER A 126 -9.78 3.47 6.59
C SER A 126 -10.05 3.35 8.09
N THR A 127 -11.30 3.09 8.48
CA THR A 127 -11.68 2.91 9.89
C THR A 127 -10.91 1.76 10.53
N PHE A 128 -10.79 0.62 9.84
CA PHE A 128 -10.00 -0.52 10.31
C PHE A 128 -8.53 -0.14 10.56
N MET A 129 -7.92 0.63 9.66
CA MET A 129 -6.55 1.10 9.85
C MET A 129 -6.45 2.04 11.05
N ASP A 130 -7.33 3.06 11.13
CA ASP A 130 -7.30 4.07 12.19
C ASP A 130 -7.47 3.47 13.59
N GLU A 131 -8.36 2.48 13.75
CA GLU A 131 -8.61 1.82 15.04
C GLU A 131 -7.43 0.98 15.54
N ASN A 132 -6.59 0.48 14.63
CA ASN A 132 -5.52 -0.44 14.97
C ASN A 132 -4.12 0.19 14.88
N LEU A 133 -3.97 1.32 14.19
CA LEU A 133 -2.69 2.02 14.04
C LEU A 133 -2.00 2.27 15.38
N GLY A 134 -2.74 2.79 16.37
CA GLY A 134 -2.20 3.03 17.71
C GLY A 134 -1.64 1.77 18.40
N ARG A 135 -2.17 0.59 18.08
CA ARG A 135 -1.72 -0.71 18.63
C ARG A 135 -0.48 -1.24 17.92
N TRP A 136 -0.26 -0.88 16.66
CA TRP A 136 0.87 -1.32 15.84
C TRP A 136 2.13 -0.45 16.02
N GLY A 137 2.16 0.37 17.08
CA GLY A 137 3.27 1.28 17.35
C GLY A 137 3.25 2.55 16.49
N ALA A 138 2.09 2.90 15.91
CA ALA A 138 1.84 4.24 15.40
C ALA A 138 1.40 5.16 16.54
N GLU A 139 2.33 5.53 17.43
CA GLU A 139 2.14 6.76 18.19
C GLU A 139 2.21 7.91 17.18
N PHE A 140 1.05 8.51 16.88
CA PHE A 140 1.03 9.79 16.19
C PHE A 140 1.63 10.82 17.16
N ASP A 141 2.89 11.18 16.94
CA ASP A 141 3.31 12.51 17.32
C ASP A 141 2.40 13.46 16.53
N ARG A 142 1.55 14.15 17.28
CA ARG A 142 0.55 15.08 16.78
C ARG A 142 1.27 16.32 16.21
N PHE A 143 2.02 16.16 15.12
CA PHE A 143 2.55 17.26 14.32
C PHE A 143 1.41 17.85 13.47
N THR A 144 0.40 18.35 14.17
CA THR A 144 -0.64 19.23 13.62
C THR A 144 -0.58 20.61 14.30
N ALA A 145 0.56 20.96 14.90
CA ALA A 145 0.75 22.22 15.61
C ALA A 145 1.92 23.09 15.09
N LEU A 146 2.51 22.79 13.92
CA LEU A 146 3.67 23.55 13.42
C LEU A 146 3.52 24.15 12.01
N ASN A 147 2.36 24.03 11.36
CA ASN A 147 2.07 24.79 10.13
C ASN A 147 1.24 26.06 10.37
N ASP A 148 0.90 26.38 11.63
CA ASP A 148 0.21 27.64 12.00
C ASP A 148 1.17 28.67 12.65
N LEU A 149 2.49 28.51 12.48
CA LEU A 149 3.49 29.47 12.94
C LEU A 149 4.47 29.85 11.81
N GLU A 150 3.94 30.16 10.64
CA GLU A 150 4.60 31.09 9.71
C GLU A 150 3.56 32.09 9.19
N LEU A 151 3.35 33.13 10.01
CA LEU A 151 2.85 34.45 9.59
C LEU A 151 4.01 35.44 9.72
#